data_AF-A0A1M3D3S5-F1
#
_entry.id   AF-A0A1M3D3S5-F1
#
_cell.length_a   1.000
_cell.length_b   1.000
_cell.length_c   1.000
_cell.angle_alpha   90.00
_cell.angle_beta   90.00
_cell.angle_gamma   90.00
#
_symmetry.space_group_name_H-M   'P 1'
#
loop_
_entity.id
_entity.type
_entity.pdbx_description
1 polymer ?
#
loop_
_entity_poly.entity_id
_entity_poly.type
_entity_poly.pdbx_seq_one_letter_code
_entity_poly.pdbx_strand_id
1 'polypeptide(L)'
;MGENVSPADSLWDSGTKMVTSISATEFGGSGDSPDILLSFIILVFFVGLVVFSRELLTVIPNVIKSTFNFKNHYKIEEKLSLSNMRNVVFVISLIYFPMIVTIMARGFIEEQLSLYLPLFLLFSFIALVSVGLAKKLILLLLAWLNKDKLTFSFIEKVGFNHVIIASIITFPALLMKLLSDDISGELLVYTMAFSILPVYILYLARGYQIIIGQHYSHFFYILYLCGAEILPIVLIVHFILSL
;
A
#
# COMPACT_ATOMS: atom_id res chain seq x y z
N MET A 1 -29.41 42.70 72.50
CA MET A 1 -28.52 42.05 71.53
C MET A 1 -28.98 40.61 71.40
N GLY A 2 -29.78 40.31 70.39
CA GLY A 2 -30.21 38.95 70.07
C GLY A 2 -29.59 38.58 68.73
N GLU A 3 -28.73 37.56 68.72
CA GLU A 3 -28.14 37.03 67.49
C GLU A 3 -29.22 36.26 66.73
N ASN A 4 -29.59 36.75 65.56
CA ASN A 4 -30.46 36.04 64.63
C ASN A 4 -29.65 34.88 64.02
N VAL A 5 -29.85 33.68 64.55
CA VAL A 5 -29.30 32.45 63.98
C VAL A 5 -30.19 32.05 62.80
N SER A 6 -29.71 32.29 61.58
CA SER A 6 -30.39 31.83 60.36
C SER A 6 -30.39 30.29 60.31
N PRO A 7 -31.50 29.65 59.92
CA PRO A 7 -31.57 28.19 59.80
C PRO A 7 -30.57 27.70 58.73
N ALA A 8 -29.97 26.53 58.96
CA ALA A 8 -28.95 25.93 58.08
C ALA A 8 -29.43 25.72 56.62
N ASP A 9 -30.73 25.77 56.40
CA ASP A 9 -31.35 25.68 55.07
C ASP A 9 -31.06 26.91 54.20
N SER A 10 -30.61 28.04 54.77
CA SER A 10 -30.18 29.22 53.99
C SER A 10 -28.79 29.09 53.36
N LEU A 11 -28.02 28.03 53.67
CA LEU A 11 -26.75 27.72 53.02
C LEU A 11 -26.92 26.91 51.73
N TRP A 12 -28.08 26.30 51.56
CA TRP A 12 -28.43 25.54 50.37
C TRP A 12 -29.31 26.43 49.52
N ASP A 13 -28.65 27.28 48.72
CA ASP A 13 -29.31 28.05 47.67
C ASP A 13 -30.07 27.05 46.79
N SER A 14 -31.39 26.97 46.97
CA SER A 14 -32.27 26.09 46.20
C SER A 14 -32.46 26.70 44.81
N GLY A 15 -31.35 26.89 44.11
CA GLY A 15 -31.31 27.13 42.70
C GLY A 15 -31.64 25.81 42.02
N THR A 16 -32.87 25.69 41.54
CA THR A 16 -33.13 24.81 40.39
C THR A 16 -32.20 25.27 39.27
N LYS A 17 -31.04 24.63 39.15
CA LYS A 17 -30.29 24.62 37.91
C LYS A 17 -31.24 24.03 36.89
N MET A 18 -31.85 24.87 36.07
CA MET A 18 -32.24 24.44 34.74
C MET A 18 -30.96 23.89 34.14
N VAL A 19 -30.87 22.56 34.10
CA VAL A 19 -30.06 21.89 33.10
C VAL A 19 -30.72 22.33 31.81
N THR A 20 -30.24 23.44 31.25
CA THR A 20 -30.30 23.63 29.82
C THR A 20 -29.74 22.33 29.30
N SER A 21 -30.63 21.48 28.77
CA SER A 21 -30.25 20.39 27.91
C SER A 21 -29.16 20.99 27.05
N ILE A 22 -27.93 20.48 27.19
CA ILE A 22 -26.83 20.82 26.29
C ILE A 22 -27.51 20.80 24.94
N SER A 23 -27.69 21.98 24.34
CA SER A 23 -28.18 22.10 22.98
C SER A 23 -27.41 21.03 22.28
N ALA A 24 -28.10 20.00 21.76
CA ALA A 24 -27.46 18.87 21.13
C ALA A 24 -26.48 19.50 20.18
N THR A 25 -25.23 19.59 20.63
CA THR A 25 -24.15 19.98 19.78
C THR A 25 -24.24 18.80 18.87
N GLU A 26 -24.54 19.08 17.62
CA GLU A 26 -24.30 18.15 16.55
C GLU A 26 -22.78 17.85 16.63
N PHE A 27 -22.38 17.07 17.63
CA PHE A 27 -21.50 15.95 17.45
C PHE A 27 -22.24 15.09 16.43
N GLY A 28 -22.17 15.52 15.16
CA GLY A 28 -22.01 14.64 14.05
C GLY A 28 -20.68 13.90 14.22
N GLY A 29 -20.55 13.17 15.33
CA GLY A 29 -19.95 11.85 15.22
C GLY A 29 -21.01 11.08 14.46
N SER A 30 -20.83 11.00 13.14
CA SER A 30 -21.33 9.85 12.41
C SER A 30 -20.94 8.65 13.26
N GLY A 31 -21.93 8.08 13.96
CA GLY A 31 -21.83 6.72 14.42
C GLY A 31 -21.78 5.90 13.15
N ASP A 32 -20.60 5.85 12.54
CA ASP A 32 -20.27 4.97 11.43
C ASP A 32 -20.63 3.58 11.93
N SER A 33 -21.77 3.08 11.47
CA SER A 33 -21.99 1.65 11.49
C SER A 33 -20.75 1.05 10.83
N PRO A 34 -19.93 0.26 11.56
CA PRO A 34 -18.68 -0.23 11.02
C PRO A 34 -19.01 -0.99 9.74
N ASP A 35 -18.37 -0.61 8.63
CA ASP A 35 -18.58 -1.29 7.36
C ASP A 35 -18.17 -2.76 7.53
N ILE A 36 -19.17 -3.61 7.76
CA ILE A 36 -19.00 -5.03 8.12
C ILE A 36 -18.20 -5.73 7.03
N LEU A 37 -18.47 -5.36 5.77
CA LEU A 37 -17.81 -5.91 4.60
C LEU A 37 -16.33 -5.53 4.54
N LEU A 38 -15.99 -4.26 4.76
CA LEU A 38 -14.60 -3.81 4.81
C LEU A 38 -13.83 -4.49 5.95
N SER A 39 -14.44 -4.53 7.13
CA SER A 39 -13.86 -5.18 8.32
C SER A 39 -13.61 -6.67 8.09
N PHE A 40 -14.54 -7.35 7.42
CA PHE A 40 -14.38 -8.75 7.01
C PHE A 40 -13.24 -8.93 6.00
N ILE A 41 -13.12 -8.07 4.98
CA ILE A 41 -12.01 -8.12 4.01
C ILE A 41 -10.65 -7.94 4.71
N ILE A 42 -10.56 -6.95 5.60
CA ILE A 42 -9.35 -6.70 6.40
C ILE A 42 -9.01 -7.92 7.25
N LEU A 43 -9.99 -8.52 7.93
CA LEU A 43 -9.80 -9.71 8.74
C LEU A 43 -9.27 -10.88 7.90
N VAL A 44 -9.85 -11.15 6.73
CA VAL A 44 -9.41 -12.20 5.81
C VAL A 44 -7.97 -11.96 5.36
N PHE A 45 -7.60 -10.72 5.05
CA PHE A 45 -6.23 -10.36 4.69
C PHE A 45 -5.26 -10.64 5.85
N PHE A 46 -5.59 -10.24 7.08
CA PHE A 46 -4.77 -10.53 8.27
C PHE A 46 -4.63 -12.02 8.54
N VAL A 47 -5.73 -12.80 8.44
CA VAL A 47 -5.67 -14.26 8.55
C VAL A 47 -4.75 -14.84 7.48
N GLY A 48 -4.82 -14.33 6.24
CA GLY A 48 -3.89 -14.68 5.18
C GLY A 48 -2.43 -14.44 5.54
N LEU A 49 -2.10 -13.26 6.11
CA LEU A 49 -0.73 -12.96 6.59
C LEU A 49 -0.25 -13.96 7.64
N VAL A 50 -1.13 -14.39 8.56
CA VAL A 50 -0.80 -15.37 9.60
C VAL A 50 -0.58 -16.76 9.00
N VAL A 51 -1.47 -17.19 8.09
CA VAL A 51 -1.37 -18.50 7.42
C VAL A 51 -0.09 -18.61 6.59
N PHE A 52 0.28 -17.54 5.87
CA PHE A 52 1.49 -17.48 5.04
C PHE A 52 2.71 -16.88 5.76
N SER A 53 2.68 -16.84 7.09
CA SER A 53 3.73 -16.20 7.90
C SER A 53 5.08 -16.92 7.75
N ARG A 54 5.06 -18.25 7.58
CA ARG A 54 6.25 -19.05 7.32
C ARG A 54 6.93 -18.67 6.00
N GLU A 55 6.15 -18.50 4.94
CA GLU A 55 6.62 -18.07 3.62
C GLU A 55 7.22 -16.68 3.70
N LEU A 56 6.54 -15.74 4.37
CA LEU A 56 7.02 -14.37 4.59
C LEU A 56 8.37 -14.38 5.31
N LEU A 57 8.46 -15.04 6.48
CA LEU A 57 9.69 -15.09 7.28
C LEU A 57 10.86 -15.76 6.54
N THR A 58 10.58 -16.70 5.65
CA THR A 58 11.61 -17.38 4.85
C THR A 58 12.09 -16.53 3.67
N VAL A 59 11.18 -15.85 2.97
CA VAL A 59 11.46 -15.13 1.73
C VAL A 59 12.07 -13.76 1.98
N ILE A 60 11.57 -13.00 2.96
CA ILE A 60 12.00 -11.63 3.26
C ILE A 60 13.53 -11.48 3.36
N PRO A 61 14.26 -12.26 4.19
CA PRO A 61 15.71 -12.08 4.32
C PRO A 61 16.46 -12.42 3.01
N ASN A 62 15.93 -13.36 2.23
CA ASN A 62 16.53 -13.72 0.93
C ASN A 62 16.31 -12.61 -0.09
N VAL A 63 15.11 -12.03 -0.14
CA VAL A 63 14.77 -10.89 -1.00
C VAL A 63 15.63 -9.67 -0.66
N ILE A 64 15.79 -9.33 0.62
CA ILE A 64 16.65 -8.20 1.05
C ILE A 64 18.10 -8.43 0.61
N LYS A 65 18.65 -9.64 0.83
CA LYS A 65 20.00 -10.00 0.37
C LYS A 65 20.14 -9.96 -1.15
N SER A 66 19.05 -10.21 -1.87
CA SER A 66 18.95 -10.17 -3.33
C SER A 66 19.06 -8.75 -3.86
N THR A 67 18.42 -7.78 -3.20
CA THR A 67 18.42 -6.36 -3.58
C THR A 67 19.83 -5.81 -3.69
N PHE A 68 20.72 -6.20 -2.78
CA PHE A 68 22.10 -5.70 -2.72
C PHE A 68 23.07 -6.57 -3.52
N ASN A 69 22.78 -7.87 -3.72
CA ASN A 69 23.68 -8.78 -4.43
C ASN A 69 22.96 -9.59 -5.51
N PHE A 70 23.33 -9.31 -6.76
CA PHE A 70 22.76 -9.94 -7.95
C PHE A 70 22.91 -11.48 -7.98
N LYS A 71 24.01 -12.02 -7.41
CA LYS A 71 24.19 -13.48 -7.32
C LYS A 71 23.12 -14.15 -6.46
N ASN A 72 22.56 -13.42 -5.49
CA ASN A 72 21.50 -13.96 -4.65
C ASN A 72 20.14 -14.01 -5.37
N HIS A 73 19.92 -13.18 -6.41
CA HIS A 73 18.74 -13.31 -7.27
C HIS A 73 18.73 -14.67 -7.99
N TYR A 74 19.85 -15.06 -8.58
CA TYR A 74 19.95 -16.36 -9.25
C TYR A 74 19.72 -17.53 -8.28
N LYS A 75 20.27 -17.46 -7.05
CA LYS A 75 20.05 -18.48 -6.03
C LYS A 75 18.58 -18.66 -5.64
N ILE A 76 17.77 -17.59 -5.75
CA ILE A 76 16.32 -17.66 -5.50
C ILE A 76 15.63 -18.41 -6.65
N GLU A 77 16.01 -18.14 -7.89
CA GLU A 77 15.43 -18.83 -9.06
C GLU A 77 15.87 -20.28 -9.20
N GLU A 78 17.12 -20.61 -8.85
CA GLU A 78 17.62 -22.00 -8.89
C GLU A 78 16.86 -22.91 -7.92
N LYS A 79 16.38 -22.37 -6.80
CA LYS A 79 15.62 -23.11 -5.80
C LYS A 79 14.13 -22.97 -6.05
N LEU A 80 13.54 -23.95 -6.75
CA LEU A 80 12.11 -23.96 -7.12
C LEU A 80 11.18 -23.68 -5.92
N SER A 81 11.46 -24.26 -4.74
CA SER A 81 10.67 -24.02 -3.53
C SER A 81 10.73 -22.56 -3.07
N LEU A 82 11.91 -21.94 -3.11
CA LEU A 82 12.11 -20.54 -2.71
C LEU A 82 11.52 -19.57 -3.74
N SER A 83 11.64 -19.87 -5.03
CA SER A 83 11.01 -19.10 -6.11
C SER A 83 9.47 -19.15 -5.99
N ASN A 84 8.90 -20.31 -5.66
CA ASN A 84 7.46 -20.47 -5.45
C ASN A 84 6.97 -19.72 -4.21
N MET A 85 7.64 -19.88 -3.05
CA MET A 85 7.33 -19.12 -1.84
C MET A 85 7.40 -17.61 -2.10
N ARG A 86 8.39 -17.15 -2.86
CA ARG A 86 8.49 -15.73 -3.25
C ARG A 86 7.32 -15.28 -4.12
N ASN A 87 6.86 -16.09 -5.08
CA ASN A 87 5.68 -15.73 -5.87
C ASN A 87 4.43 -15.57 -4.99
N VAL A 88 4.24 -16.43 -3.98
CA VAL A 88 3.15 -16.30 -2.99
C VAL A 88 3.28 -14.98 -2.22
N VAL A 89 4.47 -14.69 -1.70
CA VAL A 89 4.73 -13.44 -0.97
C VAL A 89 4.54 -12.21 -1.85
N PHE A 90 4.90 -12.28 -3.14
CA PHE A 90 4.63 -11.22 -4.11
C PHE A 90 3.12 -10.94 -4.25
N VAL A 91 2.28 -11.98 -4.35
CA VAL A 91 0.82 -11.81 -4.44
C VAL A 91 0.27 -11.16 -3.17
N ILE A 92 0.75 -11.58 -1.99
CA ILE A 92 0.39 -10.96 -0.71
C ILE A 92 0.79 -9.49 -0.68
N SER A 93 2.02 -9.16 -1.09
CA SER A 93 2.51 -7.78 -1.20
C SER A 93 1.74 -6.96 -2.23
N LEU A 94 1.21 -7.58 -3.28
CA LEU A 94 0.38 -6.91 -4.28
C LEU A 94 -0.99 -6.52 -3.69
N ILE A 95 -1.63 -7.41 -2.94
CA ILE A 95 -2.91 -7.16 -2.25
C ILE A 95 -2.74 -6.12 -1.13
N TYR A 96 -1.57 -6.09 -0.48
CA TYR A 96 -1.27 -5.15 0.59
C TYR A 96 -1.42 -3.67 0.15
N PHE A 97 -1.04 -3.29 -1.08
CA PHE A 97 -1.09 -1.89 -1.51
C PHE A 97 -2.52 -1.31 -1.59
N PRO A 98 -3.50 -1.95 -2.25
CA PRO A 98 -4.88 -1.48 -2.19
C PRO A 98 -5.44 -1.45 -0.76
N MET A 99 -5.12 -2.46 0.05
CA MET A 99 -5.56 -2.54 1.45
C MET A 99 -5.10 -1.34 2.26
N ILE A 100 -3.79 -1.06 2.24
CA ILE A 100 -3.21 0.00 3.07
C ILE A 100 -3.63 1.39 2.61
N VAL A 101 -3.71 1.62 1.30
CA VAL A 101 -4.17 2.91 0.75
C VAL A 101 -5.62 3.17 1.16
N THR A 102 -6.49 2.15 1.10
CA THR A 102 -7.89 2.27 1.53
C THR A 102 -8.01 2.62 3.01
N ILE A 103 -7.17 2.03 3.87
CA ILE A 103 -7.15 2.31 5.31
C ILE A 103 -6.62 3.72 5.60
N MET A 104 -5.53 4.14 4.95
CA MET A 104 -4.88 5.43 5.22
C MET A 104 -5.64 6.61 4.63
N ALA A 105 -6.19 6.46 3.43
CA ALA A 105 -6.88 7.53 2.72
C ALA A 105 -8.39 7.53 2.97
N ARG A 106 -8.89 6.82 4.00
CA ARG A 106 -10.32 6.66 4.27
C ARG A 106 -11.09 7.97 4.21
N GLY A 107 -10.67 8.97 5.00
CA GLY A 107 -11.33 10.27 5.03
C GLY A 107 -11.33 10.96 3.66
N PHE A 108 -10.21 10.91 2.94
CA PHE A 108 -10.13 11.47 1.58
C PHE A 108 -11.06 10.74 0.59
N ILE A 109 -11.17 9.42 0.68
CA ILE A 109 -12.02 8.62 -0.23
C ILE A 109 -13.50 8.86 0.04
N GLU A 110 -13.91 8.92 1.30
CA GLU A 110 -15.31 9.12 1.69
C GLU A 110 -15.74 10.57 1.43
N GLU A 111 -14.92 11.55 1.84
CA GLU A 111 -15.29 12.98 1.79
C GLU A 111 -15.10 13.60 0.39
N GLN A 112 -13.96 13.34 -0.26
CA GLN A 112 -13.61 14.02 -1.51
C GLN A 112 -14.06 13.25 -2.76
N LEU A 113 -13.95 11.92 -2.73
CA LEU A 113 -14.32 11.08 -3.87
C LEU A 113 -15.76 10.57 -3.79
N SER A 114 -16.43 10.68 -2.62
CA SER A 114 -17.79 10.14 -2.40
C SER A 114 -17.92 8.67 -2.82
N LEU A 115 -16.84 7.89 -2.68
CA LEU A 115 -16.78 6.49 -3.08
C LEU A 115 -16.93 5.57 -1.88
N TYR A 116 -17.74 4.52 -2.03
CA TYR A 116 -17.84 3.45 -1.05
C TYR A 116 -16.50 2.71 -0.93
N LEU A 117 -15.94 2.62 0.28
CA LEU A 117 -14.57 2.14 0.53
C LEU A 117 -14.27 0.76 -0.09
N PRO A 118 -15.16 -0.25 0.04
CA PRO A 118 -14.96 -1.54 -0.60
C PRO A 118 -14.89 -1.50 -2.13
N LEU A 119 -15.63 -0.58 -2.77
CA LEU A 119 -15.53 -0.40 -4.22
C LEU A 119 -14.19 0.24 -4.59
N PHE A 120 -13.73 1.22 -3.83
CA PHE A 120 -12.40 1.82 -4.04
C PHE A 120 -11.29 0.75 -3.95
N LEU A 121 -11.34 -0.11 -2.93
CA LEU A 121 -10.40 -1.22 -2.78
C LEU A 121 -10.41 -2.13 -4.01
N LEU A 122 -11.61 -2.52 -4.49
CA LEU A 122 -11.77 -3.36 -5.67
C LEU A 122 -11.21 -2.68 -6.94
N PHE A 123 -11.56 -1.42 -7.18
CA PHE A 123 -11.06 -0.66 -8.33
C PHE A 123 -9.54 -0.49 -8.28
N SER A 124 -8.99 -0.18 -7.10
CA SER A 124 -7.55 -0.06 -6.88
C SER A 124 -6.83 -1.38 -7.16
N PHE A 125 -7.38 -2.50 -6.69
CA PHE A 125 -6.84 -3.82 -6.97
C PHE A 125 -6.90 -4.17 -8.47
N ILE A 126 -8.03 -3.93 -9.13
CA ILE A 126 -8.19 -4.17 -10.57
C ILE A 126 -7.22 -3.30 -11.38
N ALA A 127 -7.06 -2.03 -11.02
CA ALA A 127 -6.10 -1.13 -11.66
C ALA A 127 -4.67 -1.66 -11.53
N LEU A 128 -4.26 -2.08 -10.32
CA LEU A 128 -2.93 -2.62 -10.07
C LEU A 128 -2.67 -3.91 -10.87
N VAL A 129 -3.64 -4.83 -10.93
CA VAL A 129 -3.56 -6.05 -11.73
C VAL A 129 -3.49 -5.72 -13.22
N SER A 130 -4.26 -4.75 -13.69
CA SER A 130 -4.26 -4.31 -15.09
C SER A 130 -2.90 -3.76 -15.50
N VAL A 131 -2.27 -2.94 -14.65
CA VAL A 131 -0.92 -2.43 -14.88
C VAL A 131 0.12 -3.55 -14.89
N GLY A 132 0.03 -4.49 -13.94
CA GLY A 132 0.90 -5.66 -13.90
C GLY A 132 0.76 -6.53 -15.14
N LEU A 133 -0.47 -6.73 -15.64
CA LEU A 133 -0.75 -7.48 -16.84
C LEU A 133 -0.20 -6.77 -18.09
N ALA A 134 -0.42 -5.47 -18.22
CA ALA A 134 0.13 -4.67 -19.32
C ALA A 134 1.67 -4.78 -19.35
N LYS A 135 2.33 -4.63 -18.20
CA LYS A 135 3.78 -4.81 -18.08
C LYS A 135 4.23 -6.21 -18.49
N LYS A 136 3.51 -7.26 -18.05
CA LYS A 136 3.80 -8.65 -18.43
C LYS A 136 3.67 -8.87 -19.94
N LEU A 137 2.65 -8.30 -20.58
CA LEU A 137 2.46 -8.38 -22.03
C LEU A 137 3.61 -7.70 -22.78
N ILE A 138 4.05 -6.53 -22.32
CA ILE A 138 5.19 -5.82 -22.92
C ILE A 138 6.49 -6.64 -22.78
N LEU A 139 6.75 -7.22 -21.60
CA LEU A 139 7.91 -8.10 -21.39
C LEU A 139 7.86 -9.35 -22.27
N LEU A 140 6.67 -9.95 -22.45
CA LEU A 140 6.49 -11.11 -23.32
C LEU A 140 6.71 -10.75 -24.79
N LEU A 141 6.24 -9.57 -25.23
CA LEU A 141 6.48 -9.05 -26.57
C LEU A 141 7.99 -8.83 -26.81
N LEU A 142 8.69 -8.22 -25.85
CA LEU A 142 10.14 -8.01 -25.93
C LEU A 142 10.92 -9.34 -25.93
N ALA A 143 10.49 -10.31 -25.14
CA ALA A 143 11.07 -11.65 -25.13
C ALA A 143 10.89 -12.37 -26.47
N TRP A 144 9.71 -12.23 -27.08
CA TRP A 144 9.44 -12.81 -28.39
C TRP A 144 10.26 -12.14 -29.49
N LEU A 145 10.30 -10.81 -29.51
CA LEU A 145 11.02 -10.03 -30.52
C LEU A 145 12.53 -10.30 -30.49
N ASN A 146 13.11 -10.38 -29.30
CA ASN A 146 14.54 -10.61 -29.13
C ASN A 146 14.93 -12.10 -29.04
N LYS A 147 13.95 -13.02 -29.09
CA LYS A 147 14.14 -14.47 -28.90
C LYS A 147 14.86 -14.86 -27.59
N ASP A 148 14.81 -14.01 -26.58
CA ASP A 148 15.43 -14.25 -25.26
C ASP A 148 14.34 -14.25 -24.19
N LYS A 149 13.80 -15.43 -23.87
CA LYS A 149 12.77 -15.55 -22.83
C LYS A 149 13.34 -15.46 -21.41
N LEU A 150 14.60 -15.83 -21.22
CA LEU A 150 15.20 -15.97 -19.91
C LEU A 150 15.46 -14.60 -19.29
N THR A 151 16.00 -13.67 -20.06
CA THR A 151 16.32 -12.32 -19.58
C THR A 151 15.07 -11.55 -19.15
N PHE A 152 14.03 -11.49 -19.97
CA PHE A 152 12.83 -10.73 -19.62
C PHE A 152 11.99 -11.41 -18.53
N SER A 153 11.97 -12.75 -18.47
CA SER A 153 11.38 -13.45 -17.32
C SER A 153 12.15 -13.15 -16.04
N PHE A 154 13.48 -13.07 -16.11
CA PHE A 154 14.30 -12.70 -14.96
C PHE A 154 14.06 -11.24 -14.51
N ILE A 155 13.89 -10.30 -15.45
CA ILE A 155 13.52 -8.90 -15.14
C ILE A 155 12.16 -8.86 -14.41
N GLU A 156 11.16 -9.62 -14.88
CA GLU A 156 9.87 -9.76 -14.20
C GLU A 156 10.04 -10.24 -12.75
N LYS A 157 10.85 -11.28 -12.56
CA LYS A 157 11.15 -11.86 -11.24
C LYS A 157 11.92 -10.92 -10.32
N VAL A 158 12.79 -10.08 -10.86
CA VAL A 158 13.45 -9.00 -10.12
C VAL A 158 12.42 -7.96 -9.68
N GLY A 159 11.43 -7.65 -10.52
CA GLY A 159 10.29 -6.80 -10.16
C GLY A 159 9.53 -7.33 -8.94
N PHE A 160 9.31 -8.64 -8.85
CA PHE A 160 8.60 -9.24 -7.71
C PHE A 160 9.32 -8.95 -6.38
N ASN A 161 10.64 -9.08 -6.36
CA ASN A 161 11.44 -8.78 -5.18
C ASN A 161 11.30 -7.33 -4.75
N HIS A 162 11.28 -6.38 -5.70
CA HIS A 162 11.16 -4.96 -5.39
C HIS A 162 9.77 -4.57 -4.91
N VAL A 163 8.71 -5.22 -5.40
CA VAL A 163 7.36 -5.06 -4.86
C VAL A 163 7.28 -5.55 -3.41
N ILE A 164 7.91 -6.69 -3.10
CA ILE A 164 8.00 -7.20 -1.72
C ILE A 164 8.73 -6.20 -0.82
N ILE A 165 9.87 -5.66 -1.27
CA ILE A 165 10.65 -4.67 -0.50
C ILE A 165 9.86 -3.39 -0.29
N ALA A 166 9.16 -2.90 -1.32
CA ALA A 166 8.29 -1.73 -1.21
C ALA A 166 7.18 -1.94 -0.17
N SER A 167 6.60 -3.14 -0.08
CA SER A 167 5.61 -3.45 0.96
C SER A 167 6.21 -3.42 2.37
N ILE A 168 7.44 -3.90 2.56
CA ILE A 168 8.14 -3.86 3.86
C ILE A 168 8.48 -2.42 4.26
N ILE A 169 8.99 -1.62 3.32
CA ILE A 169 9.44 -0.24 3.58
C ILE A 169 8.27 0.70 3.86
N THR A 170 7.08 0.42 3.31
CA THR A 170 5.87 1.20 3.57
C THR A 170 5.14 0.77 4.85
N PHE A 171 5.45 -0.41 5.41
CA PHE A 171 4.79 -0.93 6.61
C PHE A 171 4.90 0.00 7.84
N PRO A 172 6.02 0.69 8.11
CA PRO A 172 6.10 1.66 9.21
C PRO A 172 5.05 2.77 9.13
N ALA A 173 4.64 3.21 7.92
CA ALA A 173 3.60 4.21 7.78
C ALA A 173 2.24 3.68 8.28
N LEU A 174 1.94 2.38 8.08
CA LEU A 174 0.73 1.75 8.66
C LEU A 174 0.77 1.80 10.18
N LEU A 175 1.92 1.47 10.74
CA LEU A 175 2.11 1.45 12.18
C LEU A 175 1.92 2.86 12.76
N MET A 176 2.41 3.90 12.09
CA MET A 176 2.20 5.30 12.50
C MET A 176 0.71 5.66 12.53
N LYS A 177 -0.08 5.29 11.52
CA LYS A 177 -1.52 5.55 11.52
C LYS A 177 -2.25 4.79 12.65
N LEU A 178 -1.82 3.56 12.94
CA LEU A 178 -2.41 2.75 14.01
C LEU A 178 -2.09 3.29 15.41
N LEU A 179 -0.89 3.85 15.60
CA LEU A 179 -0.42 4.38 16.89
C LEU A 179 -0.81 5.85 17.12
N SER A 180 -1.12 6.60 16.07
CA SER A 180 -1.44 8.03 16.16
C SER A 180 -2.48 8.39 15.11
N ASP A 181 -3.72 8.60 15.55
CA ASP A 181 -4.83 8.92 14.65
C ASP A 181 -4.78 10.38 14.14
N ASP A 182 -4.08 11.26 14.87
CA ASP A 182 -3.91 12.69 14.56
C ASP A 182 -3.15 12.99 13.26
N ILE A 183 -2.52 11.98 12.65
CA ILE A 183 -1.78 12.16 11.40
C ILE A 183 -2.77 12.14 10.22
N SER A 184 -2.74 13.20 9.41
CA SER A 184 -3.58 13.29 8.22
C SER A 184 -3.30 12.15 7.23
N GLY A 185 -4.36 11.59 6.65
CA GLY A 185 -4.26 10.49 5.68
C GLY A 185 -3.41 10.85 4.46
N GLU A 186 -3.50 12.10 4.01
CA GLU A 186 -2.70 12.62 2.89
C GLU A 186 -1.19 12.57 3.17
N LEU A 187 -0.76 12.98 4.37
CA LEU A 187 0.65 12.96 4.76
C LEU A 187 1.19 11.52 4.77
N LEU A 188 0.38 10.56 5.22
CA LEU A 188 0.73 9.14 5.21
C LEU A 188 0.86 8.58 3.79
N VAL A 189 -0.07 8.92 2.89
CA VAL A 189 0.01 8.53 1.48
C VAL A 189 1.24 9.12 0.80
N TYR A 190 1.56 10.40 1.06
CA TYR A 190 2.80 11.01 0.56
C TYR A 190 4.04 10.32 1.12
N THR A 191 4.06 10.02 2.42
CA THR A 191 5.16 9.29 3.07
C THR A 191 5.37 7.93 2.44
N MET A 192 4.29 7.18 2.17
CA MET A 192 4.34 5.93 1.43
C MET A 192 4.94 6.12 0.04
N ALA A 193 4.44 7.08 -0.74
CA ALA A 193 4.92 7.34 -2.09
C ALA A 193 6.43 7.67 -2.11
N PHE A 194 6.89 8.55 -1.21
CA PHE A 194 8.31 8.89 -1.05
C PHE A 194 9.16 7.70 -0.63
N SER A 195 8.63 6.80 0.21
CA SER A 195 9.35 5.59 0.65
C SER A 195 9.51 4.54 -0.45
N ILE A 196 8.59 4.48 -1.41
CA ILE A 196 8.63 3.56 -2.56
C ILE A 196 9.64 4.05 -3.62
N LEU A 197 9.80 5.36 -3.77
CA LEU A 197 10.66 5.98 -4.78
C LEU A 197 12.10 5.43 -4.80
N PRO A 198 12.86 5.32 -3.69
CA PRO A 198 14.20 4.73 -3.72
C PRO A 198 14.18 3.24 -4.13
N VAL A 199 13.14 2.49 -3.76
CA VAL A 199 12.99 1.07 -4.17
C VAL A 199 12.78 0.97 -5.68
N TYR A 200 11.99 1.88 -6.24
CA TYR A 200 11.75 1.96 -7.67
C TYR A 200 13.03 2.33 -8.44
N ILE A 201 13.82 3.30 -7.95
CA ILE A 201 15.12 3.64 -8.56
C ILE A 201 16.06 2.43 -8.54
N LEU A 202 16.14 1.70 -7.42
CA LEU A 202 16.94 0.48 -7.34
C LEU A 202 16.48 -0.59 -8.33
N TYR A 203 15.16 -0.76 -8.50
CA TYR A 203 14.59 -1.66 -9.49
C TYR A 203 15.03 -1.30 -10.91
N LEU A 204 14.96 -0.02 -11.29
CA LEU A 204 15.41 0.44 -12.61
C LEU A 204 16.91 0.21 -12.79
N ALA A 205 17.73 0.56 -11.80
CA ALA A 205 19.17 0.32 -11.84
C ALA A 205 19.50 -1.18 -12.02
N ARG A 206 18.72 -2.08 -11.41
CA ARG A 206 18.86 -3.53 -11.61
C ARG A 206 18.41 -3.98 -12.98
N GLY A 207 17.28 -3.46 -13.48
CA GLY A 207 16.83 -3.71 -14.86
C GLY A 207 17.89 -3.33 -15.89
N TYR A 208 18.52 -2.17 -15.71
CA TYR A 208 19.65 -1.71 -16.53
C TYR A 208 20.83 -2.68 -16.51
N GLN A 209 21.27 -3.10 -15.31
CA GLN A 209 22.38 -4.05 -15.18
C GLN A 209 22.11 -5.38 -15.88
N ILE A 210 20.87 -5.87 -15.83
CA ILE A 210 20.46 -7.12 -16.49
C ILE A 210 20.52 -6.96 -18.01
N ILE A 211 19.92 -5.90 -18.55
CA ILE A 211 19.83 -5.67 -19.99
C ILE A 211 21.21 -5.44 -20.59
N ILE A 212 22.04 -4.57 -19.99
CA ILE A 212 23.41 -4.33 -20.48
C ILE A 212 24.31 -5.56 -20.25
N GLY A 213 24.10 -6.31 -19.16
CA GLY A 213 24.81 -7.56 -18.91
C GLY A 213 24.55 -8.64 -19.97
N GLN A 214 23.45 -8.54 -20.71
CA GLN A 214 23.10 -9.42 -21.83
C GLN A 214 23.46 -8.82 -23.20
N HIS A 215 24.35 -7.82 -23.22
CA HIS A 215 24.86 -7.16 -24.44
C HIS A 215 23.81 -6.43 -25.29
N TYR A 216 22.64 -6.10 -24.73
CA TYR A 216 21.71 -5.18 -25.39
C TYR A 216 22.28 -3.75 -25.41
N SER A 217 21.85 -2.95 -26.37
CA SER A 217 22.26 -1.55 -26.48
C SER A 217 21.62 -0.68 -25.39
N HIS A 218 22.27 0.43 -25.03
CA HIS A 218 21.67 1.43 -24.13
C HIS A 218 20.37 2.02 -24.70
N PHE A 219 20.28 2.14 -26.03
CA PHE A 219 19.06 2.59 -26.71
C PHE A 219 17.88 1.63 -26.46
N PHE A 220 18.13 0.32 -26.44
CA PHE A 220 17.12 -0.67 -26.11
C PHE A 220 16.59 -0.49 -24.68
N TYR A 221 17.46 -0.18 -23.72
CA TYR A 221 17.03 0.11 -22.35
C TYR A 221 16.17 1.38 -22.25
N ILE A 222 16.48 2.42 -23.01
CA ILE A 222 15.66 3.64 -23.05
C ILE A 222 14.26 3.31 -23.60
N LEU A 223 14.20 2.53 -24.69
CA LEU A 223 12.92 2.09 -25.26
C LEU A 223 12.11 1.25 -24.26
N TYR A 224 12.78 0.36 -23.52
CA TYR A 224 12.19 -0.41 -22.42
C TYR A 224 11.60 0.49 -21.34
N LEU A 225 12.36 1.48 -20.86
CA LEU A 225 11.88 2.44 -19.85
C LEU A 225 10.64 3.18 -20.35
N CYS A 226 10.70 3.71 -21.56
CA CYS A 226 9.59 4.45 -22.13
C CYS A 226 8.34 3.56 -22.27
N GLY A 227 8.47 2.37 -22.84
CA GLY A 227 7.33 1.51 -23.14
C GLY A 227 6.77 0.76 -21.92
N ALA A 228 7.63 0.10 -21.14
CA ALA A 228 7.22 -0.83 -20.10
C ALA A 228 7.03 -0.18 -18.71
N GLU A 229 7.75 0.90 -18.43
CA GLU A 229 7.80 1.51 -17.09
C GLU A 229 7.10 2.87 -17.05
N ILE A 230 7.43 3.80 -17.95
CA ILE A 230 6.95 5.19 -17.92
C ILE A 230 5.57 5.33 -18.57
N LEU A 231 5.36 4.75 -19.76
CA LEU A 231 4.11 4.90 -20.52
C LEU A 231 2.86 4.46 -19.71
N PRO A 232 2.84 3.30 -19.02
CA PRO A 232 1.67 2.93 -18.22
C PRO A 232 1.35 3.94 -17.12
N ILE A 233 2.38 4.50 -16.47
CA ILE A 233 2.21 5.51 -15.43
C ILE A 233 1.62 6.80 -16.02
N VAL A 234 2.18 7.28 -17.13
CA VAL A 234 1.72 8.50 -17.80
C VAL A 234 0.28 8.36 -18.29
N LEU A 235 -0.08 7.20 -18.86
CA LEU A 235 -1.45 6.95 -19.32
C LEU A 235 -2.45 6.96 -18.16
N ILE A 236 -2.09 6.39 -17.00
CA ILE A 236 -2.95 6.42 -15.80
C ILE A 236 -3.10 7.85 -15.30
N VAL A 237 -2.00 8.60 -15.18
CA VAL A 237 -2.05 10.00 -14.72
C VAL A 237 -2.90 10.85 -15.65
N HIS A 238 -2.71 10.71 -16.97
CA HIS A 238 -3.51 11.43 -17.95
C HIS A 238 -4.99 11.03 -17.88
N PHE A 239 -5.29 9.75 -17.72
CA PHE A 239 -6.67 9.27 -17.56
C PHE A 239 -7.32 9.89 -16.32
N ILE A 240 -6.62 9.89 -15.17
CA ILE A 240 -7.10 10.50 -13.92
C ILE A 240 -7.29 12.02 -14.06
N LEU A 241 -6.36 12.73 -14.72
CA LEU A 241 -6.47 14.18 -14.91
C LEU A 241 -7.54 14.59 -15.96
N SER A 242 -7.95 13.66 -16.81
CA SER A 242 -9.00 13.90 -17.83
C SER A 242 -10.42 13.61 -17.34
N LEU A 243 -10.56 13.01 -16.16
CA LEU A 243 -11.81 12.78 -15.44
C LEU A 243 -12.23 14.05 -14.68
#